data_AF-A0A942HJ41-F1
#
_entry.id   AF-A0A942HJ41-F1
#
_cell.length_a   1.000
_cell.length_b   1.000
_cell.length_c   1.000
_cell.angle_alpha   90.00
_cell.angle_beta   90.00
_cell.angle_gamma   90.00
#
_symmetry.space_group_name_H-M   'P 1'
#
loop_
_entity.id
_entity.type
_entity.pdbx_description
1 polymer ?
#
loop_
_entity_poly.entity_id
_entity_poly.type
_entity_poly.pdbx_seq_one_letter_code
_entity_poly.pdbx_strand_id
1 'polypeptide(L)'
;MLESRRKALTLLGTAASFLAVNQLAPAFAAQHPSPPPPPQPKPSPNAPISQNAPLGLDGPQTTQHPQTPGELNRQLQMNLRIEVDKLWLLTNELREEVMRANPSETLSVDFLKKAQAIEKMAKQIREHAKG
;
A
#
# COMPACT_ATOMS: atom_id res chain seq x y z
N MET A 1 -16.19 -57.86 38.28
CA MET A 1 -17.43 -57.39 37.61
C MET A 1 -17.86 -56.08 38.28
N LEU A 2 -17.45 -54.95 37.71
CA LEU A 2 -17.78 -53.60 38.17
C LEU A 2 -18.16 -52.77 36.93
N GLU A 3 -19.29 -53.13 36.33
CA GLU A 3 -19.96 -52.31 35.31
C GLU A 3 -21.21 -51.69 35.92
N SER A 4 -21.51 -50.48 35.48
CA SER A 4 -22.76 -49.76 35.72
C SER A 4 -22.93 -49.20 37.13
N ARG A 5 -22.43 -47.98 37.36
CA ARG A 5 -23.23 -46.81 37.81
C ARG A 5 -22.53 -45.49 37.44
N ARG A 6 -23.09 -44.80 36.45
CA ARG A 6 -23.35 -43.34 36.50
C ARG A 6 -22.17 -42.48 36.97
N LYS A 7 -21.18 -42.29 36.09
CA LYS A 7 -20.36 -41.08 36.11
C LYS A 7 -20.87 -40.17 34.99
N ALA A 8 -22.06 -39.67 35.26
CA ALA A 8 -22.58 -38.46 34.66
C ALA A 8 -21.75 -37.27 35.19
N LEU A 9 -21.63 -36.24 34.36
CA LEU A 9 -21.11 -34.90 34.67
C LEU A 9 -19.58 -34.73 34.80
N THR A 10 -18.98 -34.23 33.72
CA THR A 10 -18.10 -33.04 33.71
C THR A 10 -17.91 -32.69 32.22
N LEU A 11 -18.68 -31.80 31.59
CA LEU A 11 -18.74 -30.33 31.67
C LEU A 11 -17.39 -29.67 31.32
N LEU A 12 -17.21 -29.27 30.05
CA LEU A 12 -16.30 -28.22 29.53
C LEU A 12 -16.50 -28.21 27.99
N GLY A 13 -16.68 -27.12 27.25
CA GLY A 13 -16.65 -25.71 27.60
C GLY A 13 -16.91 -24.84 26.36
N THR A 14 -17.11 -23.56 26.66
CA THR A 14 -16.98 -22.35 25.82
C THR A 14 -18.08 -22.06 24.78
N ALA A 15 -18.92 -21.11 25.21
CA ALA A 15 -19.92 -20.39 24.45
C ALA A 15 -19.34 -19.60 23.27
N ALA A 16 -20.09 -19.59 22.16
CA ALA A 16 -19.87 -18.69 21.04
C ALA A 16 -20.40 -17.29 21.42
N SER A 17 -19.49 -16.41 21.81
CA SER A 17 -19.79 -14.97 21.96
C SER A 17 -19.60 -14.29 20.61
N PHE A 18 -20.68 -14.09 19.86
CA PHE A 18 -20.69 -13.17 18.73
C PHE A 18 -20.61 -11.74 19.26
N LEU A 19 -19.48 -11.06 19.01
CA LEU A 19 -19.31 -9.64 19.28
C LEU A 19 -20.13 -8.83 18.26
N ALA A 20 -21.33 -8.39 18.66
CA ALA A 20 -22.01 -7.28 18.01
C ALA A 20 -21.57 -5.97 18.69
N VAL A 21 -20.51 -5.36 18.16
CA VAL A 21 -20.12 -3.99 18.51
C VAL A 21 -19.91 -3.22 17.21
N ASN A 22 -20.92 -2.46 16.80
CA ASN A 22 -20.67 -1.16 16.19
C ASN A 22 -21.90 -0.27 16.34
N GLN A 23 -22.12 0.18 17.58
CA GLN A 23 -23.12 1.19 17.90
C GLN A 23 -22.42 2.56 17.97
N LEU A 24 -22.87 3.44 17.07
CA LEU A 24 -22.95 4.90 17.23
C LEU A 24 -21.62 5.65 17.39
N ALA A 25 -21.06 6.05 16.25
CA ALA A 25 -20.07 7.13 16.19
C ALA A 25 -20.70 8.48 16.65
N PRO A 26 -19.94 9.32 17.39
CA PRO A 26 -20.46 10.56 17.95
C PRO A 26 -20.67 11.62 16.87
N ALA A 27 -21.87 12.20 16.87
CA ALA A 27 -22.23 13.38 16.10
C ALA A 27 -21.63 14.64 16.74
N PHE A 28 -20.39 14.99 16.40
CA PHE A 28 -19.82 16.32 16.65
C PHE A 28 -18.87 16.71 15.51
N ALA A 29 -19.44 17.05 14.36
CA ALA A 29 -18.70 17.69 13.27
C ALA A 29 -19.58 18.74 12.59
N ALA A 30 -20.16 19.65 13.38
CA ALA A 30 -20.83 20.82 12.85
C ALA A 30 -20.42 22.05 13.67
N GLN A 31 -20.02 23.11 12.95
CA GLN A 31 -19.81 24.49 13.39
C GLN A 31 -18.39 24.87 13.81
N HIS A 32 -17.48 24.93 12.82
CA HIS A 32 -16.49 26.00 12.79
C HIS A 32 -16.88 26.98 11.67
N PRO A 33 -17.17 28.26 11.95
CA PRO A 33 -17.29 29.28 10.91
C PRO A 33 -15.94 29.43 10.20
N SER A 34 -15.93 29.28 8.88
CA SER A 34 -14.74 29.57 8.08
C SER A 34 -14.40 31.08 8.17
N PRO A 35 -13.13 31.46 8.41
CA PRO A 35 -12.74 32.86 8.37
C PRO A 35 -12.89 33.42 6.95
N PRO A 36 -13.22 34.71 6.79
CA PRO A 36 -13.31 35.33 5.46
C PRO A 36 -11.94 35.30 4.76
N PRO A 37 -11.91 35.13 3.43
CA PRO A 37 -10.66 35.13 2.68
C PRO A 37 -9.96 36.51 2.78
N PRO A 38 -8.62 36.55 2.82
CA PRO A 38 -7.87 37.80 2.82
C PRO A 38 -8.12 38.57 1.52
N PRO A 39 -8.20 39.92 1.56
CA PRO A 39 -8.38 40.73 0.37
C PRO A 39 -7.19 40.55 -0.59
N GLN A 40 -7.47 40.22 -1.84
CA GLN A 40 -6.44 40.11 -2.87
C GLN A 40 -5.96 41.51 -3.29
N PRO A 41 -4.63 41.75 -3.37
CA PRO A 41 -4.11 43.01 -3.86
C PRO A 41 -4.43 43.17 -5.34
N LYS A 42 -5.21 44.19 -5.69
CA LYS A 42 -5.51 44.54 -7.07
C LYS A 42 -4.37 45.40 -7.62
N PRO A 43 -3.78 45.07 -8.79
CA PRO A 43 -2.75 45.92 -9.39
C PRO A 43 -3.30 47.31 -9.71
N SER A 44 -2.56 48.36 -9.37
CA SER A 44 -2.94 49.75 -9.67
C SER A 44 -3.07 49.95 -11.19
N PRO A 45 -4.09 50.69 -11.68
CA PRO A 45 -4.35 50.87 -13.12
C PRO A 45 -3.22 51.50 -13.95
N ASN A 46 -2.19 52.07 -13.32
CA ASN A 46 -1.07 52.74 -13.97
C ASN A 46 0.28 52.03 -13.79
N ALA A 47 0.30 50.73 -13.47
CA ALA A 47 1.54 49.99 -13.41
C ALA A 47 2.11 49.79 -14.84
N PRO A 48 3.37 50.17 -15.12
CA PRO A 48 3.99 49.91 -16.41
C PRO A 48 4.09 48.41 -16.64
N ILE A 49 3.65 47.95 -17.82
CA ILE A 49 3.82 46.56 -18.28
C ILE A 49 5.31 46.35 -18.54
N SER A 50 6.08 46.10 -17.48
CA SER A 50 7.48 45.72 -17.57
C SER A 50 7.53 44.22 -17.86
N GLN A 51 8.05 43.88 -19.04
CA GLN A 51 8.28 42.51 -19.49
C GLN A 51 9.33 41.74 -18.65
N ASN A 52 9.92 42.41 -17.65
CA ASN A 52 10.92 41.91 -16.71
C ASN A 52 10.52 42.13 -15.24
N ALA A 53 9.23 42.14 -14.90
CA ALA A 53 8.83 41.95 -13.51
C ALA A 53 9.30 40.55 -13.05
N PRO A 54 9.96 40.39 -11.88
CA PRO A 54 10.25 39.06 -11.37
C PRO A 54 8.91 38.34 -11.17
N LEU A 55 8.77 37.18 -11.82
CA LEU A 55 7.63 36.27 -11.67
C LEU A 55 7.58 35.76 -10.22
N GLY A 56 7.10 36.61 -9.32
CA GLY A 56 6.86 36.26 -7.94
C GLY A 56 5.43 35.77 -7.80
N LEU A 57 5.27 34.49 -7.45
CA LEU A 57 4.07 33.89 -6.85
C LEU A 57 2.97 33.33 -7.77
N ASP A 58 3.29 32.86 -8.97
CA ASP A 58 2.52 31.72 -9.49
C ASP A 58 3.16 30.45 -8.91
N GLY A 59 2.48 29.86 -7.92
CA GLY A 59 2.86 28.56 -7.36
C GLY A 59 3.09 27.52 -8.46
N PRO A 60 3.80 26.41 -8.18
CA PRO A 60 4.14 25.44 -9.21
C PRO A 60 2.89 25.11 -10.02
N GLN A 61 2.94 25.45 -11.32
CA GLN A 61 1.97 25.04 -12.32
C GLN A 61 2.08 23.53 -12.47
N THR A 62 1.60 22.80 -11.46
CA THR A 62 1.27 21.41 -11.59
C THR A 62 0.06 21.36 -12.51
N THR A 63 0.33 21.16 -13.80
CA THR A 63 -0.56 20.48 -14.73
C THR A 63 -0.78 19.03 -14.28
N GLN A 64 -1.20 18.85 -13.03
CA GLN A 64 -1.76 17.61 -12.55
C GLN A 64 -3.19 17.62 -13.06
N HIS A 65 -3.38 17.07 -14.27
CA HIS A 65 -4.66 16.46 -14.58
C HIS A 65 -5.05 15.62 -13.36
N PRO A 66 -6.21 15.86 -12.73
CA PRO A 66 -6.66 15.02 -11.64
C PRO A 66 -6.87 13.63 -12.22
N GLN A 67 -5.87 12.76 -12.12
CA GLN A 67 -6.06 11.36 -12.46
C GLN A 67 -7.13 10.89 -11.49
N THR A 68 -8.28 10.51 -12.03
CA THR A 68 -9.37 10.02 -11.20
C THR A 68 -8.82 8.88 -10.35
N PRO A 69 -9.20 8.76 -9.06
CA PRO A 69 -8.65 7.72 -8.18
C PRO A 69 -8.75 6.29 -8.76
N GLY A 70 -9.72 6.06 -9.66
CA GLY A 70 -9.85 4.80 -10.40
C GLY A 70 -8.75 4.54 -11.45
N GLU A 71 -8.27 5.57 -12.15
CA GLU A 71 -7.20 5.46 -13.14
C GLU A 71 -5.86 5.10 -12.47
N LEU A 72 -5.55 5.77 -11.35
CA LEU A 72 -4.34 5.51 -10.58
C LEU A 72 -4.30 4.08 -10.01
N ASN A 73 -5.44 3.60 -9.48
CA ASN A 73 -5.55 2.24 -8.98
C ASN A 73 -5.38 1.20 -10.10
N ARG A 74 -5.92 1.47 -11.29
CA ARG A 74 -5.76 0.58 -12.44
C ARG A 74 -4.29 0.50 -12.86
N GLN A 75 -3.59 1.63 -12.94
CA GLN A 75 -2.17 1.66 -13.28
C GLN A 75 -1.31 0.93 -12.25
N LEU A 76 -1.61 1.10 -10.95
CA LEU A 76 -0.94 0.38 -9.87
C LEU A 76 -1.12 -1.13 -9.99
N GLN A 77 -2.35 -1.60 -10.24
CA GLN A 77 -2.64 -3.02 -10.43
C GLN A 77 -1.90 -3.62 -11.62
N MET A 78 -1.81 -2.89 -12.74
CA MET A 78 -1.04 -3.34 -13.90
C MET A 78 0.45 -3.48 -13.56
N ASN A 79 1.02 -2.48 -12.87
CA ASN A 79 2.42 -2.50 -12.46
C ASN A 79 2.70 -3.67 -11.50
N LEU A 80 1.84 -3.89 -10.50
CA LEU A 80 1.95 -5.02 -9.58
C LEU A 80 1.89 -6.35 -10.31
N ARG A 81 1.00 -6.52 -11.28
CA ARG A 81 0.93 -7.75 -12.08
C ARG A 81 2.23 -8.02 -12.81
N ILE A 82 2.79 -7.00 -13.47
CA ILE A 82 4.07 -7.11 -14.19
C ILE A 82 5.21 -7.46 -13.23
N GLU A 83 5.25 -6.82 -12.06
CA GLU A 83 6.28 -7.11 -11.04
C GLU A 83 6.17 -8.53 -10.49
N VAL A 84 4.95 -9.02 -10.24
CA VAL A 84 4.70 -10.40 -9.80
C VAL A 84 5.09 -11.41 -10.87
N ASP A 85 4.79 -11.15 -12.15
CA ASP A 85 5.19 -12.03 -13.25
C ASP A 85 6.72 -12.12 -13.37
N LYS A 86 7.43 -10.99 -13.19
CA LYS A 86 8.90 -10.97 -13.14
C LYS A 86 9.46 -11.74 -11.95
N LEU A 87 8.84 -11.59 -10.77
CA LEU A 87 9.22 -12.32 -9.57
C LEU A 87 9.07 -13.82 -9.76
N TRP A 88 7.98 -14.25 -10.40
CA TRP A 88 7.73 -15.65 -10.72
C TRP A 88 8.82 -16.21 -11.65
N LEU A 89 9.17 -15.49 -12.71
CA LEU A 89 10.22 -15.90 -13.64
C LEU A 89 11.58 -16.10 -12.94
N LEU A 90 12.02 -15.11 -12.16
CA LEU A 90 13.29 -15.18 -11.41
C LEU A 90 13.30 -16.34 -10.41
N THR A 91 12.18 -16.57 -9.73
CA THR A 91 12.04 -17.67 -8.78
C THR A 91 12.11 -19.01 -9.49
N ASN A 92 11.50 -19.13 -10.67
CA ASN A 92 11.57 -20.35 -11.46
C ASN A 92 13.00 -20.61 -11.96
N GLU A 93 13.72 -19.59 -12.44
CA GLU A 93 15.13 -19.74 -12.79
C GLU A 93 15.99 -20.20 -11.61
N LEU A 94 15.77 -19.62 -10.43
CA LEU A 94 16.52 -19.98 -9.22
C LEU A 94 16.24 -21.44 -8.84
N ARG A 95 14.99 -21.89 -8.94
CA ARG A 95 14.60 -23.29 -8.74
C ARG A 95 15.34 -24.23 -9.70
N GLU A 96 15.36 -23.91 -10.98
CA GLU A 96 16.07 -24.72 -11.99
C GLU A 96 17.58 -24.76 -11.73
N GLU A 97 18.17 -23.71 -11.16
CA GLU A 97 19.56 -23.70 -10.73
C GLU A 97 19.80 -24.63 -9.53
N VAL A 98 18.90 -24.66 -8.53
CA VAL A 98 18.97 -25.63 -7.42
C VAL A 98 18.80 -27.06 -7.93
N MET A 99 17.83 -27.31 -8.82
CA MET A 99 17.57 -28.66 -9.31
C MET A 99 18.72 -29.23 -10.14
N ARG A 100 19.52 -28.38 -10.77
CA ARG A 100 20.72 -28.78 -11.52
C ARG A 100 21.98 -28.81 -10.66
N ALA A 101 22.00 -28.13 -9.51
CA ALA A 101 23.17 -28.08 -8.64
C ALA A 101 23.44 -29.45 -8.01
N ASN A 102 24.71 -29.87 -8.01
CA ASN A 102 25.12 -31.09 -7.33
C ASN A 102 25.04 -30.87 -5.81
N PRO A 103 24.46 -31.81 -5.04
CA PRO A 103 24.29 -31.65 -3.58
C PRO A 103 25.63 -31.63 -2.81
N SER A 104 26.73 -32.03 -3.45
CA SER A 104 28.10 -31.99 -2.91
C SER A 104 28.86 -30.71 -3.21
N GLU A 105 28.32 -29.81 -4.04
CA GLU A 105 28.97 -28.57 -4.44
C GLU A 105 28.31 -27.37 -3.74
N THR A 106 29.12 -26.36 -3.42
CA THR A 106 28.60 -25.11 -2.85
C THR A 106 27.87 -24.31 -3.93
N LEU A 107 26.71 -23.73 -3.58
CA LEU A 107 25.93 -22.89 -4.49
C LEU A 107 26.75 -21.68 -4.97
N SER A 108 26.55 -21.30 -6.23
CA SER A 108 27.29 -20.21 -6.87
C SER A 108 27.02 -18.86 -6.20
N VAL A 109 27.96 -17.92 -6.30
CA VAL A 109 27.75 -16.54 -5.83
C VAL A 109 26.60 -15.88 -6.61
N ASP A 110 26.39 -16.27 -7.87
CA ASP A 110 25.32 -15.74 -8.70
C ASP A 110 23.94 -16.23 -8.25
N PHE A 111 23.85 -17.46 -7.73
CA PHE A 111 22.65 -17.97 -7.06
C PHE A 111 22.24 -17.07 -5.89
N LEU A 112 23.19 -16.69 -5.03
CA LEU A 112 22.95 -15.78 -3.90
C LEU A 112 22.48 -14.40 -4.37
N LYS A 113 23.07 -13.85 -5.43
CA LYS A 113 22.64 -12.56 -6.01
C LYS A 113 21.21 -12.64 -6.54
N LYS A 114 20.84 -13.73 -7.23
CA LYS A 114 19.47 -13.96 -7.71
C LYS A 114 18.47 -14.06 -6.56
N ALA A 115 18.81 -14.79 -5.50
CA ALA A 115 17.99 -14.88 -4.30
C ALA A 115 17.79 -13.49 -3.64
N GLN A 116 18.84 -12.68 -3.54
CA GLN A 116 18.74 -11.32 -3.02
C GLN A 116 17.90 -10.40 -3.92
N ALA A 117 17.95 -10.57 -5.24
CA ALA A 117 17.12 -9.83 -6.17
C ALA A 117 15.63 -10.17 -6.00
N ILE A 118 15.29 -11.45 -5.79
CA ILE A 118 13.94 -11.92 -5.46
C ILE A 118 13.46 -11.28 -4.16
N GLU A 119 14.30 -11.25 -3.12
CA GLU A 119 13.95 -10.61 -1.84
C GLU A 119 13.62 -9.12 -2.01
N LYS A 120 14.45 -8.38 -2.76
CA LYS A 120 14.22 -6.96 -3.05
C LYS A 120 12.92 -6.76 -3.82
N MET A 121 12.68 -7.54 -4.87
CA MET A 121 11.48 -7.41 -5.69
C MET A 121 10.22 -7.74 -4.89
N ALA A 122 10.24 -8.78 -4.05
CA ALA A 122 9.13 -9.09 -3.15
C ALA A 122 8.85 -7.95 -2.16
N LYS A 123 9.89 -7.31 -1.62
CA LYS A 123 9.74 -6.11 -0.77
C LYS A 123 9.12 -4.95 -1.53
N GLN A 124 9.57 -4.68 -2.76
CA GLN A 124 9.02 -3.61 -3.60
C GLN A 124 7.54 -3.83 -3.90
N ILE A 125 7.15 -5.05 -4.32
CA ILE A 125 5.75 -5.41 -4.56
C ILE A 125 4.92 -5.17 -3.30
N ARG A 126 5.42 -5.55 -2.13
CA ARG A 126 4.72 -5.33 -0.85
C ARG A 126 4.53 -3.83 -0.56
N GLU A 127 5.54 -3.00 -0.79
CA GLU A 127 5.39 -1.55 -0.58
C GLU A 127 4.46 -0.92 -1.62
N HIS A 128 4.56 -1.29 -2.90
CA HIS A 128 3.65 -0.83 -3.94
C HIS A 128 2.20 -1.26 -3.69
N ALA A 129 1.98 -2.45 -3.13
CA ALA A 129 0.64 -2.95 -2.83
C ALA A 129 -0.04 -2.21 -1.67
N LYS A 130 0.71 -1.49 -0.81
CA LYS A 130 0.14 -0.71 0.28
C LYS A 130 -0.44 0.64 -0.18
N GLY A 131 0.00 1.14 -1.35
CA GLY A 131 -0.38 2.46 -1.88
C GLY A 131 0.50 3.57 -1.34
#